data_AF-A0A0C2BQZ5-F1
#
_entry.id   AF-A0A0C2BQZ5-F1
#
_cell.length_a   1.000
_cell.length_b   1.000
_cell.length_c   1.000
_cell.angle_alpha   90.00
_cell.angle_beta   90.00
_cell.angle_gamma   90.00
#
_symmetry.space_group_name_H-M   'P 1'
#
loop_
_entity.id
_entity.type
_entity.pdbx_description
1 polymer ?
#
loop_
_entity_poly.entity_id
_entity_poly.type
_entity_poly.pdbx_seq_one_letter_code
_entity_poly.pdbx_strand_id
1 'polypeptide(L)'
;MNKSIRPAVAQLAVLAAACAASIAFAQSQSKVQVQDINQGQAGMLNTQSMDLGNAKDGGKAQVTAGSVTQGQAGMLQRQNLSIGNASGKNAKSNVKAGAVVQGQAGMLNNQDLQIGNASGNGKSNVAVGAVVQGQAGMLNNQQAKIGNASGNGKSNVAAGAVVQGQAGMLNNQQLELGNTSGNGKSNVAVGAVVQGQAGMLNNQQAKIGNASGNGTSNVAVGEVIQGQAGMLNNQQVNVGNASSGSTTVMTGAIIQGQGGMLNSQQVNIGNK
;
A
#
# COMPACT_ATOMS: atom_id res chain seq x y z
N MET A 1 60.61 -35.82 -57.25
CA MET A 1 60.84 -34.55 -56.53
C MET A 1 59.97 -34.57 -55.28
N ASN A 2 60.56 -34.85 -54.13
CA ASN A 2 59.86 -34.94 -52.84
C ASN A 2 60.66 -34.11 -51.84
N LYS A 3 60.11 -33.00 -51.37
CA LYS A 3 60.71 -32.21 -50.27
C LYS A 3 59.68 -31.99 -49.17
N SER A 4 60.08 -32.50 -48.03
CA SER A 4 59.44 -32.51 -46.72
C SER A 4 59.47 -31.13 -46.05
N ILE A 5 58.33 -30.77 -45.46
CA ILE A 5 58.08 -30.12 -44.16
C ILE A 5 58.94 -28.91 -43.73
N ARG A 6 58.26 -27.78 -43.49
CA ARG A 6 58.56 -26.80 -42.43
C ARG A 6 57.24 -26.35 -41.78
N PRO A 7 57.09 -26.34 -40.44
CA PRO A 7 56.00 -25.64 -39.78
C PRO A 7 56.46 -24.20 -39.46
N ALA A 8 55.76 -23.20 -39.99
CA ALA A 8 55.88 -21.82 -39.53
C ALA A 8 54.68 -21.52 -38.64
N VAL A 9 54.99 -21.24 -37.37
CA VAL A 9 54.05 -20.81 -36.33
C VAL A 9 53.47 -19.45 -36.74
N ALA A 10 52.18 -19.41 -37.08
CA ALA A 10 51.47 -18.16 -37.37
C ALA A 10 50.83 -17.61 -36.08
N GLN A 11 51.22 -16.39 -35.74
CA GLN A 11 50.78 -15.64 -34.57
C GLN A 11 49.31 -15.19 -34.68
N LEU A 12 48.71 -15.23 -33.49
CA LEU A 12 47.50 -14.61 -32.98
C LEU A 12 47.10 -13.25 -33.62
N ALA A 13 45.86 -13.17 -34.09
CA ALA A 13 45.09 -11.92 -34.15
C ALA A 13 43.61 -12.23 -33.90
N VAL A 14 43.22 -12.37 -32.63
CA VAL A 14 41.81 -12.39 -32.24
C VAL A 14 41.35 -10.94 -32.23
N LEU A 15 40.65 -10.54 -33.28
CA LEU A 15 39.95 -9.26 -33.36
C LEU A 15 38.73 -9.33 -32.42
N ALA A 16 38.90 -8.86 -31.19
CA ALA A 16 37.79 -8.72 -30.25
C ALA A 16 36.92 -7.54 -30.69
N ALA A 17 35.87 -7.82 -31.46
CA ALA A 17 34.80 -6.88 -31.69
C ALA A 17 34.06 -6.65 -30.36
N ALA A 18 34.37 -5.53 -29.70
CA ALA A 18 33.62 -5.06 -28.54
C ALA A 18 32.21 -4.66 -29.00
N CYS A 19 31.28 -5.61 -28.97
CA CYS A 19 29.86 -5.30 -29.02
C CYS A 19 29.51 -4.50 -27.77
N ALA A 20 29.43 -3.18 -27.91
CA ALA A 20 28.78 -2.31 -26.94
C ALA A 20 27.28 -2.67 -26.93
N ALA A 21 26.92 -3.67 -26.13
CA ALA A 21 25.55 -3.95 -25.78
C ALA A 21 25.07 -2.76 -24.94
N SER A 22 24.40 -1.81 -25.58
CA SER A 22 23.52 -0.87 -24.90
C SER A 22 22.45 -1.71 -24.22
N ILE A 23 22.62 -1.96 -22.93
CA ILE A 23 21.62 -2.63 -22.09
C ILE A 23 20.48 -1.63 -21.95
N ALA A 24 19.59 -1.60 -22.94
CA ALA A 24 18.30 -0.96 -22.79
C ALA A 24 17.54 -1.75 -21.72
N PHE A 25 17.61 -1.30 -20.46
CA PHE A 25 16.71 -1.80 -19.42
C PHE A 25 15.29 -1.54 -19.92
N ALA A 26 14.61 -2.61 -20.34
CA ALA A 26 13.21 -2.56 -20.69
C ALA A 26 12.44 -2.15 -19.43
N GLN A 27 12.12 -0.87 -19.32
CA GLN A 27 11.37 -0.34 -18.19
C GLN A 27 10.00 -1.03 -18.15
N SER A 28 9.76 -1.86 -17.13
CA SER A 28 8.54 -2.65 -16.98
C SER A 28 7.30 -1.75 -17.10
N GLN A 29 6.40 -2.04 -18.04
CA GLN A 29 5.11 -1.37 -18.12
C GLN A 29 4.00 -2.40 -17.93
N SER A 30 3.09 -2.10 -17.02
CA SER A 30 1.94 -2.94 -16.70
C SER A 30 0.69 -2.11 -16.87
N LYS A 31 -0.22 -2.54 -17.75
CA LYS A 31 -1.51 -1.91 -17.99
C LYS A 31 -2.60 -2.95 -17.84
N VAL A 32 -3.49 -2.76 -16.88
CA VAL A 32 -4.58 -3.70 -16.59
C VAL A 32 -5.90 -2.95 -16.52
N GLN A 33 -6.91 -3.50 -17.20
CA GLN A 33 -8.28 -3.02 -17.15
C GLN A 33 -9.18 -4.21 -16.87
N VAL A 34 -9.93 -4.14 -15.78
CA VAL A 34 -10.82 -5.20 -15.31
C VAL A 34 -12.09 -4.54 -14.77
N GLN A 35 -13.25 -5.12 -15.07
CA GLN A 35 -14.50 -4.55 -14.60
C GLN A 35 -14.78 -5.03 -13.17
N ASP A 36 -14.94 -6.33 -12.97
CA ASP A 36 -15.12 -6.89 -11.64
C ASP A 36 -14.16 -8.05 -11.42
N ILE A 37 -13.56 -8.10 -10.24
CA ILE A 37 -12.80 -9.24 -9.77
C ILE A 37 -13.45 -9.74 -8.49
N ASN A 38 -13.90 -10.99 -8.50
CA ASN A 38 -14.40 -11.67 -7.31
C ASN A 38 -13.56 -12.92 -7.09
N GLN A 39 -12.92 -13.02 -5.93
CA GLN A 39 -12.20 -14.23 -5.54
C GLN A 39 -12.59 -14.63 -4.12
N GLY A 40 -13.25 -15.79 -4.00
CA GLY A 40 -13.65 -16.40 -2.74
C GLY A 40 -12.95 -17.73 -2.52
N GLN A 41 -12.48 -18.00 -1.31
CA GLN A 41 -11.89 -19.29 -0.94
C GLN A 41 -12.30 -19.71 0.48
N ALA A 42 -12.66 -20.99 0.65
CA ALA A 42 -12.99 -21.58 1.93
C ALA A 42 -12.11 -22.82 2.20
N GLY A 43 -11.56 -22.95 3.40
CA GLY A 43 -10.73 -24.08 3.81
C GLY A 43 -9.96 -23.83 5.11
N MET A 44 -9.49 -24.88 5.80
CA MET A 44 -8.84 -24.71 7.11
C MET A 44 -7.58 -23.82 7.07
N LEU A 45 -6.79 -23.94 6.00
CA LEU A 45 -5.55 -23.18 5.78
C LEU A 45 -5.66 -22.47 4.45
N ASN A 46 -5.73 -21.15 4.45
CA ASN A 46 -5.97 -20.38 3.24
C ASN A 46 -4.93 -19.27 3.06
N THR A 47 -4.25 -19.27 1.92
CA THR A 47 -3.38 -18.17 1.49
C THR A 47 -3.81 -17.74 0.10
N GLN A 48 -4.26 -16.49 -0.02
CA GLN A 48 -4.67 -15.89 -1.27
C GLN A 48 -3.82 -14.66 -1.56
N SER A 49 -3.23 -14.63 -2.74
CA SER A 49 -2.49 -13.48 -3.25
C SER A 49 -3.11 -13.06 -4.57
N MET A 50 -3.44 -11.77 -4.70
CA MET A 50 -3.85 -11.17 -5.95
C MET A 50 -2.94 -10.00 -6.26
N ASP A 51 -2.24 -10.12 -7.38
CA ASP A 51 -1.41 -9.06 -7.94
C ASP A 51 -2.08 -8.57 -9.22
N LEU A 52 -2.50 -7.30 -9.24
CA LEU A 52 -3.16 -6.69 -10.38
C LEU A 52 -2.30 -5.57 -10.92
N GLY A 53 -1.58 -5.83 -12.02
CA GLY A 53 -0.91 -4.77 -12.77
C GLY A 53 0.31 -4.13 -12.07
N ASN A 54 1.02 -4.89 -11.24
CA ASN A 54 2.22 -4.41 -10.56
C ASN A 54 3.41 -4.28 -11.52
N ALA A 55 4.29 -3.31 -11.28
CA ALA A 55 5.50 -3.03 -12.07
C ALA A 55 6.75 -2.97 -11.18
N LYS A 56 7.90 -3.37 -11.73
CA LYS A 56 9.20 -3.38 -11.02
C LYS A 56 10.25 -2.58 -11.79
N ASP A 57 11.42 -2.38 -11.19
CA ASP A 57 12.61 -1.80 -11.83
C ASP A 57 12.41 -0.41 -12.47
N GLY A 58 11.71 0.46 -11.75
CA GLY A 58 11.36 1.82 -12.20
C GLY A 58 10.16 1.85 -13.14
N GLY A 59 9.45 0.73 -13.23
CA GLY A 59 8.33 0.52 -14.14
C GLY A 59 7.12 1.41 -13.90
N LYS A 60 6.20 1.38 -14.88
CA LYS A 60 4.91 2.09 -14.83
C LYS A 60 3.78 1.08 -14.67
N ALA A 61 3.03 1.19 -13.57
CA ALA A 61 1.80 0.46 -13.34
C ALA A 61 0.60 1.37 -13.67
N GLN A 62 -0.31 0.89 -14.50
CA GLN A 62 -1.57 1.55 -14.84
C GLN A 62 -2.70 0.55 -14.66
N VAL A 63 -3.56 0.76 -13.67
CA VAL A 63 -4.65 -0.17 -13.37
C VAL A 63 -5.96 0.57 -13.34
N THR A 64 -6.96 0.02 -14.02
CA THR A 64 -8.36 0.41 -13.87
C THR A 64 -9.15 -0.84 -13.47
N ALA A 65 -9.71 -0.82 -12.26
CA ALA A 65 -10.59 -1.85 -11.75
C ALA A 65 -11.97 -1.24 -11.44
N GLY A 66 -13.07 -1.90 -11.80
CA GLY A 66 -14.40 -1.51 -11.31
C GLY A 66 -14.56 -1.93 -9.85
N SER A 67 -14.97 -3.16 -9.58
CA SER A 67 -15.04 -3.68 -8.20
C SER A 67 -14.03 -4.79 -7.98
N VAL A 68 -13.33 -4.77 -6.85
CA VAL A 68 -12.45 -5.87 -6.42
C VAL A 68 -12.96 -6.38 -5.09
N THR A 69 -13.54 -7.58 -5.09
CA THR A 69 -14.04 -8.24 -3.90
C THR A 69 -13.24 -9.50 -3.64
N GLN A 70 -12.79 -9.67 -2.41
CA GLN A 70 -12.12 -10.89 -1.98
C GLN A 70 -12.64 -11.34 -0.60
N GLY A 71 -13.06 -12.59 -0.51
CA GLY A 71 -13.61 -13.16 0.71
C GLY A 71 -12.95 -14.47 1.10
N GLN A 72 -12.65 -14.67 2.38
CA GLN A 72 -12.11 -15.93 2.87
C GLN A 72 -12.75 -16.38 4.19
N ALA A 73 -12.87 -17.70 4.34
CA ALA A 73 -13.28 -18.36 5.57
C ALA A 73 -12.43 -19.62 5.85
N GLY A 74 -12.09 -19.89 7.11
CA GLY A 74 -11.05 -20.86 7.47
C GLY A 74 -10.40 -20.65 8.84
N MET A 75 -9.57 -21.59 9.32
CA MET A 75 -8.88 -21.42 10.62
C MET A 75 -7.71 -20.43 10.54
N LEU A 76 -6.83 -20.58 9.55
CA LEU A 76 -5.65 -19.73 9.35
C LEU A 76 -5.73 -19.05 7.98
N GLN A 77 -5.74 -17.73 7.94
CA GLN A 77 -5.98 -16.97 6.72
C GLN A 77 -4.93 -15.88 6.51
N ARG A 78 -4.36 -15.87 5.30
CA ARG A 78 -3.51 -14.78 4.80
C ARG A 78 -4.01 -14.31 3.46
N GLN A 79 -4.30 -13.03 3.36
CA GLN A 79 -4.79 -12.39 2.15
C GLN A 79 -3.89 -11.23 1.80
N ASN A 80 -3.34 -11.26 0.59
CA ASN A 80 -2.56 -10.17 0.03
C ASN A 80 -3.25 -9.68 -1.24
N LEU A 81 -3.56 -8.38 -1.30
CA LEU A 81 -4.05 -7.72 -2.50
C LEU A 81 -3.15 -6.55 -2.83
N SER A 82 -2.58 -6.60 -4.02
CA SER A 82 -1.58 -5.67 -4.50
C SER A 82 -2.03 -5.18 -5.87
N ILE A 83 -2.52 -3.94 -5.94
CA ILE A 83 -3.07 -3.35 -7.17
C ILE A 83 -2.18 -2.22 -7.63
N GLY A 84 -1.54 -2.37 -8.78
CA GLY A 84 -0.82 -1.32 -9.48
C GLY A 84 0.37 -0.76 -8.72
N ASN A 85 0.97 -1.53 -7.81
CA ASN A 85 2.17 -1.12 -7.10
C ASN A 85 3.36 -1.06 -8.07
N ALA A 86 4.18 -0.01 -7.96
CA ALA A 86 5.32 0.22 -8.84
C ALA A 86 6.60 0.42 -8.00
N SER A 87 7.63 -0.38 -8.26
CA SER A 87 8.89 -0.29 -7.51
C SER A 87 10.09 0.07 -8.39
N GLY A 88 11.14 0.63 -7.78
CA GLY A 88 12.40 1.03 -8.42
C GLY A 88 12.51 2.53 -8.67
N LYS A 89 13.66 2.99 -9.20
CA LYS A 89 13.91 4.44 -9.38
C LYS A 89 12.88 5.06 -10.33
N ASN A 90 12.25 6.16 -9.91
CA ASN A 90 11.24 6.90 -10.66
C ASN A 90 10.00 6.08 -11.04
N ALA A 91 9.66 5.04 -10.28
CA ALA A 91 8.49 4.21 -10.52
C ALA A 91 7.20 5.02 -10.57
N LYS A 92 6.25 4.66 -11.43
CA LYS A 92 4.97 5.38 -11.55
C LYS A 92 3.81 4.42 -11.37
N SER A 93 2.95 4.70 -10.41
CA SER A 93 1.70 4.01 -10.21
C SER A 93 0.53 4.94 -10.52
N ASN A 94 -0.39 4.47 -11.35
CA ASN A 94 -1.67 5.12 -11.62
C ASN A 94 -2.80 4.11 -11.48
N VAL A 95 -3.57 4.20 -10.40
CA VAL A 95 -4.63 3.25 -10.10
C VAL A 95 -5.97 3.98 -10.01
N LYS A 96 -6.96 3.47 -10.74
CA LYS A 96 -8.36 3.81 -10.56
C LYS A 96 -9.11 2.55 -10.16
N ALA A 97 -9.66 2.51 -8.97
CA ALA A 97 -10.53 1.43 -8.53
C ALA A 97 -11.91 1.99 -8.13
N GLY A 98 -12.99 1.26 -8.37
CA GLY A 98 -14.30 1.57 -7.80
C GLY A 98 -14.35 1.16 -6.33
N ALA A 99 -15.01 0.06 -6.01
CA ALA A 99 -15.03 -0.48 -4.64
C ALA A 99 -13.99 -1.59 -4.48
N VAL A 100 -13.18 -1.53 -3.43
CA VAL A 100 -12.28 -2.61 -3.01
C VAL A 100 -12.77 -3.14 -1.67
N VAL A 101 -13.27 -4.36 -1.66
CA VAL A 101 -13.87 -5.00 -0.49
C VAL A 101 -13.09 -6.26 -0.15
N GLN A 102 -12.62 -6.36 1.10
CA GLN A 102 -11.98 -7.58 1.60
C GLN A 102 -12.64 -8.04 2.90
N GLY A 103 -12.93 -9.34 3.00
CA GLY A 103 -13.51 -9.95 4.19
C GLY A 103 -12.79 -11.23 4.58
N GLN A 104 -12.48 -11.39 5.87
CA GLN A 104 -11.94 -12.62 6.44
C GLN A 104 -12.71 -13.01 7.71
N ALA A 105 -13.03 -14.30 7.83
CA ALA A 105 -13.64 -14.85 9.03
C ALA A 105 -12.93 -16.15 9.42
N GLY A 106 -12.18 -16.15 10.53
CA GLY A 106 -11.29 -17.26 10.90
C GLY A 106 -10.67 -17.14 12.28
N MET A 107 -9.78 -18.06 12.68
CA MET A 107 -9.13 -17.98 14.00
C MET A 107 -7.97 -16.98 13.99
N LEU A 108 -7.09 -17.08 12.99
CA LEU A 108 -5.97 -16.15 12.77
C LEU A 108 -6.09 -15.52 11.39
N ASN A 109 -6.26 -14.20 11.33
CA ASN A 109 -6.49 -13.46 10.09
C ASN A 109 -5.38 -12.43 9.86
N ASN A 110 -4.78 -12.46 8.68
CA ASN A 110 -3.83 -11.46 8.23
C ASN A 110 -4.23 -10.92 6.85
N GLN A 111 -4.50 -9.61 6.78
CA GLN A 111 -4.83 -8.88 5.55
C GLN A 111 -3.78 -7.83 5.27
N ASP A 112 -3.18 -7.90 4.08
CA ASP A 112 -2.36 -6.85 3.51
C ASP A 112 -3.00 -6.35 2.22
N LEU A 113 -3.31 -5.05 2.20
CA LEU A 113 -3.83 -4.35 1.04
C LEU A 113 -2.87 -3.25 0.64
N GLN A 114 -2.40 -3.32 -0.60
CA GLN A 114 -1.51 -2.35 -1.18
C GLN A 114 -2.08 -1.86 -2.51
N ILE A 115 -2.51 -0.60 -2.57
CA ILE A 115 -3.08 -0.02 -3.79
C ILE A 115 -2.21 1.13 -4.23
N GLY A 116 -1.57 0.96 -5.38
CA GLY A 116 -0.89 2.01 -6.11
C GLY A 116 0.31 2.63 -5.41
N ASN A 117 1.00 1.88 -4.54
CA ASN A 117 2.20 2.36 -3.87
C ASN A 117 3.35 2.50 -4.88
N ALA A 118 4.19 3.54 -4.71
CA ALA A 118 5.33 3.82 -5.56
C ALA A 118 6.62 3.93 -4.73
N SER A 119 7.75 3.38 -5.20
CA SER A 119 9.05 3.54 -4.52
C SER A 119 10.09 4.31 -5.32
N GLY A 120 11.22 4.66 -4.69
CA GLY A 120 12.42 5.15 -5.38
C GLY A 120 12.28 6.54 -6.02
N ASN A 121 11.74 7.52 -5.31
CA ASN A 121 11.33 8.83 -5.83
C ASN A 121 10.14 8.74 -6.81
N GLY A 122 9.36 7.67 -6.70
CA GLY A 122 8.24 7.37 -7.58
C GLY A 122 7.03 8.28 -7.39
N LYS A 123 6.11 8.22 -8.35
CA LYS A 123 4.82 8.93 -8.30
C LYS A 123 3.70 7.94 -8.14
N SER A 124 2.88 8.13 -7.12
CA SER A 124 1.64 7.40 -6.90
C SER A 124 0.45 8.32 -7.14
N ASN A 125 -0.44 7.92 -8.05
CA ASN A 125 -1.72 8.56 -8.30
C ASN A 125 -2.81 7.52 -8.12
N VAL A 126 -3.64 7.66 -7.10
CA VAL A 126 -4.65 6.67 -6.74
C VAL A 126 -6.00 7.34 -6.59
N ALA A 127 -6.99 6.82 -7.29
CA ALA A 127 -8.39 7.17 -7.13
C ALA A 127 -9.17 5.89 -6.79
N VAL A 128 -9.74 5.81 -5.60
CA VAL A 128 -10.56 4.67 -5.17
C VAL A 128 -11.93 5.16 -4.72
N GLY A 129 -13.01 4.53 -5.19
CA GLY A 129 -14.37 4.85 -4.74
C GLY A 129 -14.56 4.56 -3.26
N ALA A 130 -14.43 3.29 -2.86
CA ALA A 130 -14.45 2.91 -1.45
C ALA A 130 -13.48 1.77 -1.18
N VAL A 131 -12.86 1.77 0.00
CA VAL A 131 -12.09 0.64 0.52
C VAL A 131 -12.78 0.16 1.78
N VAL A 132 -13.25 -1.07 1.78
CA VAL A 132 -13.91 -1.70 2.93
C VAL A 132 -13.14 -2.97 3.26
N GLN A 133 -12.70 -3.10 4.49
CA GLN A 133 -11.99 -4.30 4.94
C GLN A 133 -12.54 -4.74 6.30
N GLY A 134 -12.91 -6.01 6.41
CA GLY A 134 -13.44 -6.61 7.63
C GLY A 134 -12.70 -7.88 8.01
N GLN A 135 -12.39 -8.03 9.30
CA GLN A 135 -11.88 -9.29 9.86
C GLN A 135 -12.67 -9.68 11.12
N ALA A 136 -13.02 -10.97 11.22
CA ALA A 136 -13.59 -11.57 12.40
C ALA A 136 -12.77 -12.79 12.81
N GLY A 137 -12.27 -12.84 14.05
CA GLY A 137 -11.43 -13.94 14.51
C GLY A 137 -10.83 -13.79 15.90
N MET A 138 -9.96 -14.70 16.33
CA MET A 138 -9.27 -14.53 17.62
C MET A 138 -8.15 -13.50 17.51
N LEU A 139 -7.27 -13.63 16.52
CA LEU A 139 -6.18 -12.70 16.26
C LEU A 139 -6.33 -12.11 14.87
N ASN A 140 -6.45 -10.79 14.78
CA ASN A 140 -6.66 -10.06 13.54
C ASN A 140 -5.52 -9.05 13.31
N ASN A 141 -4.86 -9.14 12.16
CA ASN A 141 -3.90 -8.15 11.71
C ASN A 141 -4.30 -7.63 10.33
N GLN A 142 -4.42 -6.31 10.22
CA GLN A 142 -4.87 -5.65 9.02
C GLN A 142 -3.98 -4.46 8.68
N GLN A 143 -3.40 -4.49 7.50
CA GLN A 143 -2.62 -3.40 6.94
C GLN A 143 -3.25 -2.95 5.63
N ALA A 144 -3.45 -1.63 5.49
CA ALA A 144 -3.81 -1.01 4.23
C ALA A 144 -2.86 0.14 3.93
N LYS A 145 -2.24 0.09 2.75
CA LYS A 145 -1.33 1.10 2.21
C LYS A 145 -1.85 1.53 0.86
N ILE A 146 -2.39 2.73 0.78
CA ILE A 146 -3.04 3.24 -0.42
C ILE A 146 -2.30 4.49 -0.87
N GLY A 147 -1.66 4.38 -2.01
CA GLY A 147 -1.00 5.46 -2.73
C GLY A 147 0.23 6.03 -2.02
N ASN A 148 0.90 5.27 -1.17
CA ASN A 148 2.13 5.74 -0.53
C ASN A 148 3.26 5.91 -1.55
N ALA A 149 4.14 6.89 -1.34
CA ALA A 149 5.34 7.08 -2.15
C ALA A 149 6.61 7.13 -1.28
N SER A 150 7.75 6.62 -1.75
CA SER A 150 9.02 6.72 -1.01
C SER A 150 10.10 7.52 -1.72
N GLY A 151 11.05 8.07 -0.95
CA GLY A 151 12.05 9.03 -1.44
C GLY A 151 11.42 10.39 -1.73
N ASN A 152 12.02 11.22 -2.58
CA ASN A 152 11.46 12.53 -2.98
C ASN A 152 10.23 12.42 -3.93
N GLY A 153 9.45 11.34 -3.77
CA GLY A 153 8.30 10.99 -4.60
C GLY A 153 7.07 11.85 -4.34
N LYS A 154 6.04 11.66 -5.16
CA LYS A 154 4.75 12.34 -5.02
C LYS A 154 3.64 11.32 -4.82
N SER A 155 2.81 11.55 -3.82
CA SER A 155 1.57 10.82 -3.60
C SER A 155 0.38 11.74 -3.86
N ASN A 156 -0.56 11.28 -4.67
CA ASN A 156 -1.88 11.88 -4.84
C ASN A 156 -2.93 10.80 -4.62
N VAL A 157 -3.71 10.92 -3.56
CA VAL A 157 -4.75 9.95 -3.21
C VAL A 157 -6.09 10.65 -3.14
N ALA A 158 -7.06 10.11 -3.88
CA ALA A 158 -8.47 10.44 -3.75
C ALA A 158 -9.22 9.16 -3.36
N ALA A 159 -9.84 9.13 -2.18
CA ALA A 159 -10.67 8.02 -1.73
C ALA A 159 -12.07 8.51 -1.34
N GLY A 160 -13.14 7.83 -1.72
CA GLY A 160 -14.49 8.19 -1.25
C GLY A 160 -14.64 7.86 0.23
N ALA A 161 -14.63 6.58 0.59
CA ALA A 161 -14.62 6.15 1.99
C ALA A 161 -13.59 5.05 2.22
N VAL A 162 -12.93 5.07 3.37
CA VAL A 162 -12.05 4.00 3.85
C VAL A 162 -12.61 3.50 5.16
N VAL A 163 -13.19 2.31 5.13
CA VAL A 163 -13.82 1.66 6.29
C VAL A 163 -13.05 0.40 6.62
N GLN A 164 -12.67 0.25 7.87
CA GLN A 164 -11.95 -0.92 8.34
C GLN A 164 -12.50 -1.37 9.69
N GLY A 165 -12.86 -2.64 9.81
CA GLY A 165 -13.46 -3.22 11.02
C GLY A 165 -12.79 -4.52 11.43
N GLN A 166 -12.49 -4.66 12.73
CA GLN A 166 -12.00 -5.93 13.29
C GLN A 166 -12.81 -6.33 14.52
N ALA A 167 -13.18 -7.61 14.61
CA ALA A 167 -13.79 -8.19 15.80
C ALA A 167 -12.98 -9.42 16.24
N GLY A 168 -12.52 -9.44 17.49
CA GLY A 168 -11.70 -10.54 17.99
C GLY A 168 -11.16 -10.40 19.39
N MET A 169 -10.17 -11.21 19.78
CA MET A 169 -9.48 -11.04 21.07
C MET A 169 -8.37 -10.01 20.97
N LEU A 170 -7.48 -10.17 19.98
CA LEU A 170 -6.37 -9.25 19.71
C LEU A 170 -6.52 -8.67 18.30
N ASN A 171 -6.62 -7.35 18.20
CA ASN A 171 -6.83 -6.64 16.96
C ASN A 171 -5.70 -5.63 16.73
N ASN A 172 -5.03 -5.74 15.58
CA ASN A 172 -4.05 -4.77 15.12
C ASN A 172 -4.43 -4.24 13.74
N GLN A 173 -4.53 -2.92 13.63
CA GLN A 173 -5.01 -2.24 12.43
C GLN A 173 -4.11 -1.07 12.09
N GLN A 174 -3.59 -1.08 10.87
CA GLN A 174 -2.75 -0.01 10.33
C GLN A 174 -3.30 0.46 9.00
N LEU A 175 -3.58 1.76 8.94
CA LEU A 175 -3.99 2.45 7.72
C LEU A 175 -2.97 3.52 7.36
N GLU A 176 -2.51 3.46 6.13
CA GLU A 176 -1.60 4.43 5.53
C GLU A 176 -2.19 4.92 4.21
N LEU A 177 -2.60 6.18 4.19
CA LEU A 177 -3.17 6.83 3.01
C LEU A 177 -2.23 7.92 2.53
N GLY A 178 -1.65 7.73 1.36
CA GLY A 178 -0.87 8.74 0.65
C GLY A 178 0.33 9.29 1.41
N ASN A 179 0.93 8.51 2.30
CA ASN A 179 2.12 8.95 3.02
C ASN A 179 3.34 8.99 2.10
N THR A 180 4.23 9.94 2.37
CA THR A 180 5.51 10.08 1.67
C THR A 180 6.69 10.12 2.63
N SER A 181 7.82 9.51 2.23
CA SER A 181 9.10 9.70 2.94
C SER A 181 10.01 10.73 2.24
N GLY A 182 11.18 11.05 2.78
CA GLY A 182 12.15 11.96 2.13
C GLY A 182 11.63 13.38 2.02
N ASN A 183 11.94 14.12 0.95
CA ASN A 183 11.36 15.45 0.68
C ASN A 183 10.11 15.36 -0.21
N GLY A 184 9.33 14.29 -0.05
CA GLY A 184 8.19 13.98 -0.89
C GLY A 184 6.99 14.92 -0.72
N LYS A 185 6.06 14.86 -1.68
CA LYS A 185 4.81 15.64 -1.62
C LYS A 185 3.62 14.70 -1.48
N SER A 186 2.85 14.86 -0.42
CA SER A 186 1.59 14.16 -0.19
C SER A 186 0.40 15.09 -0.45
N ASN A 187 -0.53 14.66 -1.30
CA ASN A 187 -1.83 15.31 -1.49
C ASN A 187 -2.92 14.26 -1.32
N VAL A 188 -3.73 14.39 -0.27
CA VAL A 188 -4.72 13.37 0.10
C VAL A 188 -6.09 14.01 0.25
N ALA A 189 -7.07 13.47 -0.48
CA ALA A 189 -8.48 13.82 -0.37
C ALA A 189 -9.25 12.55 -0.02
N VAL A 190 -9.89 12.50 1.15
CA VAL A 190 -10.67 11.33 1.59
C VAL A 190 -12.04 11.81 2.07
N GLY A 191 -13.13 11.20 1.60
CA GLY A 191 -14.47 11.56 2.08
C GLY A 191 -14.66 11.19 3.55
N ALA A 192 -14.43 9.93 3.92
CA ALA A 192 -14.44 9.50 5.32
C ALA A 192 -13.43 8.39 5.60
N VAL A 193 -12.85 8.41 6.80
CA VAL A 193 -12.06 7.32 7.36
C VAL A 193 -12.77 6.82 8.61
N VAL A 194 -13.27 5.59 8.57
CA VAL A 194 -13.95 4.96 9.69
C VAL A 194 -13.19 3.69 10.06
N GLN A 195 -12.81 3.58 11.32
CA GLN A 195 -12.07 2.44 11.81
C GLN A 195 -12.65 1.98 13.15
N GLY A 196 -13.02 0.71 13.24
CA GLY A 196 -13.65 0.13 14.42
C GLY A 196 -12.99 -1.16 14.85
N GLN A 197 -12.71 -1.31 16.15
CA GLN A 197 -12.26 -2.59 16.71
C GLN A 197 -13.08 -2.98 17.94
N ALA A 198 -13.43 -4.26 18.03
CA ALA A 198 -14.04 -4.85 19.21
C ALA A 198 -13.20 -6.05 19.66
N GLY A 199 -12.72 -6.04 20.91
CA GLY A 199 -11.90 -7.14 21.44
C GLY A 199 -11.29 -6.90 22.80
N MET A 200 -10.36 -7.75 23.25
CA MET A 200 -9.68 -7.54 24.54
C MET A 200 -8.55 -6.51 24.42
N LEU A 201 -7.68 -6.68 23.40
CA LEU A 201 -6.58 -5.78 23.11
C LEU A 201 -6.74 -5.21 21.70
N ASN A 202 -6.82 -3.89 21.59
CA ASN A 202 -7.04 -3.18 20.34
C ASN A 202 -5.91 -2.19 20.10
N ASN A 203 -5.21 -2.31 18.98
CA ASN A 203 -4.21 -1.35 18.51
C ASN A 203 -4.59 -0.83 17.13
N GLN A 204 -4.66 0.49 17.01
CA GLN A 204 -5.14 1.15 15.81
C GLN A 204 -4.27 2.35 15.47
N GLN A 205 -3.74 2.35 14.26
CA GLN A 205 -2.94 3.44 13.73
C GLN A 205 -3.51 3.89 12.38
N ALA A 206 -3.79 5.18 12.27
CA ALA A 206 -4.11 5.85 11.01
C ALA A 206 -3.03 6.89 10.71
N LYS A 207 -2.46 6.81 9.52
CA LYS A 207 -1.50 7.78 8.98
C LYS A 207 -2.03 8.26 7.63
N ILE A 208 -2.50 9.49 7.59
CA ILE A 208 -3.14 10.07 6.42
C ILE A 208 -2.31 11.26 5.96
N GLY A 209 -1.73 11.13 4.78
CA GLY A 209 -1.00 12.18 4.08
C GLY A 209 0.23 12.70 4.78
N ASN A 210 0.88 11.93 5.65
CA ASN A 210 2.09 12.38 6.33
C ASN A 210 3.26 12.45 5.34
N ALA A 211 4.11 13.46 5.49
CA ALA A 211 5.38 13.59 4.80
C ALA A 211 6.52 13.54 5.84
N SER A 212 7.62 12.87 5.56
CA SER A 212 8.84 13.05 6.38
C SER A 212 9.75 14.13 5.79
N GLY A 213 10.91 14.40 6.41
CA GLY A 213 11.90 15.37 5.94
C GLY A 213 11.33 16.78 5.70
N ASN A 214 11.84 17.47 4.67
CA ASN A 214 11.34 18.78 4.23
C ASN A 214 10.12 18.66 3.28
N GLY A 215 9.39 17.55 3.35
CA GLY A 215 8.27 17.26 2.46
C GLY A 215 7.06 18.18 2.67
N THR A 216 6.11 18.15 1.75
CA THR A 216 4.85 18.92 1.88
C THR A 216 3.67 17.99 2.01
N SER A 217 2.80 18.27 2.97
CA SER A 217 1.56 17.55 3.19
C SER A 217 0.35 18.45 2.97
N ASN A 218 -0.55 18.06 2.07
CA ASN A 218 -1.83 18.71 1.86
C ASN A 218 -2.94 17.68 2.02
N VAL A 219 -3.74 17.79 3.07
CA VAL A 219 -4.72 16.78 3.43
C VAL A 219 -6.10 17.41 3.58
N ALA A 220 -7.08 16.84 2.88
CA ALA A 220 -8.49 17.09 3.05
C ALA A 220 -9.17 15.77 3.43
N VAL A 221 -9.73 15.67 4.63
CA VAL A 221 -10.51 14.50 5.06
C VAL A 221 -11.86 14.99 5.55
N GLY A 222 -12.97 14.38 5.10
CA GLY A 222 -14.28 14.72 5.64
C GLY A 222 -14.38 14.34 7.10
N GLU A 223 -14.58 13.06 7.42
CA GLU A 223 -14.64 12.61 8.82
C GLU A 223 -13.57 11.58 9.12
N VAL A 224 -13.00 11.62 10.34
CA VAL A 224 -12.16 10.55 10.88
C VAL A 224 -12.82 10.02 12.14
N ILE A 225 -13.39 8.82 12.05
CA ILE A 225 -14.09 8.17 13.15
C ILE A 225 -13.27 6.95 13.57
N GLN A 226 -12.87 6.89 14.83
CA GLN A 226 -12.21 5.74 15.44
C GLN A 226 -13.00 5.27 16.65
N GLY A 227 -13.41 4.01 16.64
CA GLY A 227 -14.14 3.39 17.74
C GLY A 227 -13.43 2.14 18.24
N GLN A 228 -13.22 2.03 19.55
CA GLN A 228 -12.71 0.81 20.16
C GLN A 228 -13.58 0.38 21.35
N ALA A 229 -13.85 -0.91 21.44
CA ALA A 229 -14.45 -1.53 22.61
C ALA A 229 -13.54 -2.66 23.07
N GLY A 230 -13.06 -2.60 24.32
CA GLY A 230 -12.16 -3.61 24.85
C GLY A 230 -11.55 -3.33 26.21
N MET A 231 -10.65 -4.19 26.68
CA MET A 231 -9.97 -3.97 27.97
C MET A 231 -8.82 -2.98 27.84
N LEU A 232 -7.93 -3.20 26.86
CA LEU A 232 -6.79 -2.33 26.56
C LEU A 232 -6.90 -1.79 25.13
N ASN A 233 -6.89 -0.47 25.01
CA ASN A 233 -7.13 0.23 23.75
C ASN A 233 -5.99 1.21 23.49
N ASN A 234 -5.39 1.14 22.31
CA ASN A 234 -4.40 2.11 21.83
C ASN A 234 -4.81 2.65 20.46
N GLN A 235 -4.94 3.97 20.37
CA GLN A 235 -5.32 4.69 19.15
C GLN A 235 -4.30 5.76 18.83
N GLN A 236 -3.85 5.78 17.57
CA GLN A 236 -3.04 6.86 17.04
C GLN A 236 -3.58 7.33 15.70
N VAL A 237 -3.89 8.61 15.60
CA VAL A 237 -4.26 9.32 14.38
C VAL A 237 -3.18 10.32 14.05
N ASN A 238 -2.61 10.21 12.87
CA ASN A 238 -1.63 11.14 12.33
C ASN A 238 -2.13 11.66 10.98
N VAL A 239 -2.58 12.91 10.94
CA VAL A 239 -3.12 13.53 9.72
C VAL A 239 -2.24 14.69 9.30
N GLY A 240 -1.62 14.53 8.14
CA GLY A 240 -0.86 15.57 7.46
C GLY A 240 0.36 16.08 8.22
N ASN A 241 1.05 15.25 9.00
CA ASN A 241 2.27 15.69 9.70
C ASN A 241 3.46 15.80 8.73
N ALA A 242 4.36 16.75 8.95
CA ALA A 242 5.54 17.01 8.13
C ALA A 242 6.79 17.38 8.97
N SER A 243 7.76 16.47 9.14
CA SER A 243 8.87 16.58 10.12
C SER A 243 9.67 17.89 10.13
N SER A 244 9.86 18.54 8.99
CA SER A 244 10.53 19.86 8.89
C SER A 244 9.99 20.68 7.72
N GLY A 245 8.84 20.28 7.20
CA GLY A 245 8.27 20.78 5.96
C GLY A 245 7.06 21.69 6.15
N SER A 246 6.17 21.69 5.16
CA SER A 246 4.90 22.40 5.25
C SER A 246 3.72 21.44 5.31
N THR A 247 2.71 21.83 6.05
CA THR A 247 1.47 21.08 6.18
C THR A 247 0.27 22.00 6.06
N THR A 248 -0.75 21.52 5.37
CA THR A 248 -2.07 22.12 5.30
C THR A 248 -3.09 21.01 5.47
N VAL A 249 -3.90 21.11 6.52
CA VAL A 249 -4.88 20.08 6.87
C VAL A 249 -6.26 20.70 6.98
N MET A 250 -7.22 20.11 6.28
CA MET A 250 -8.65 20.35 6.43
C MET A 250 -9.29 19.03 6.83
N THR A 251 -9.80 18.97 8.05
CA THR A 251 -10.57 17.82 8.56
C THR A 251 -11.94 18.31 8.98
N GLY A 252 -13.00 17.57 8.66
CA GLY A 252 -14.25 17.69 9.41
C GLY A 252 -14.10 17.07 10.80
N ALA A 253 -15.12 16.36 11.27
CA ALA A 253 -15.10 15.82 12.63
C ALA A 253 -14.03 14.74 12.79
N ILE A 254 -13.27 14.82 13.88
CA ILE A 254 -12.42 13.73 14.36
C ILE A 254 -13.04 13.21 15.64
N ILE A 255 -13.57 11.99 15.59
CA ILE A 255 -14.32 11.36 16.66
C ILE A 255 -13.54 10.15 17.13
N GLN A 256 -13.10 10.15 18.38
CA GLN A 256 -12.48 8.99 19.02
C GLN A 256 -13.39 8.53 20.16
N GLY A 257 -13.93 7.32 20.02
CA GLY A 257 -14.73 6.64 21.04
C GLY A 257 -13.98 5.43 21.57
N GLN A 258 -13.89 5.32 22.90
CA GLN A 258 -13.31 4.15 23.56
C GLN A 258 -14.19 3.68 24.71
N GLY A 259 -14.42 2.37 24.78
CA GLY A 259 -14.94 1.68 25.96
C GLY A 259 -13.89 0.70 26.48
N GLY A 260 -13.49 0.82 27.75
CA GLY A 260 -12.47 -0.04 28.32
C GLY A 260 -11.81 0.43 29.61
N MET A 261 -10.97 -0.42 30.19
CA MET A 261 -10.27 -0.15 31.46
C MET A 261 -9.02 0.70 31.27
N LEU A 262 -8.21 0.42 30.25
CA LEU A 262 -6.96 1.15 29.97
C LEU A 262 -6.93 1.61 28.52
N ASN A 263 -6.75 2.91 28.36
CA ASN A 263 -7.04 3.61 27.13
C ASN A 263 -5.91 4.60 26.84
N SER A 264 -5.29 4.48 25.67
CA SER A 264 -4.31 5.42 25.14
C SER A 264 -4.84 5.98 23.82
N GLN A 265 -4.85 7.30 23.72
CA GLN A 265 -5.30 8.03 22.53
C GLN A 265 -4.26 9.08 22.19
N GLN A 266 -3.91 9.15 20.92
CA GLN A 266 -3.09 10.21 20.38
C GLN A 266 -3.66 10.68 19.05
N VAL A 267 -3.86 11.99 18.94
CA VAL A 267 -4.23 12.68 17.72
C VAL A 267 -3.17 13.73 17.42
N ASN A 268 -2.52 13.58 16.27
CA ASN A 268 -1.49 14.48 15.75
C ASN A 268 -1.96 14.99 14.40
N ILE A 269 -2.17 16.30 14.28
CA ILE A 269 -2.72 16.91 13.06
C ILE A 269 -1.87 18.10 12.68
N GLY A 270 -1.33 18.07 11.47
CA GLY A 270 -0.56 19.19 10.93
C GLY A 270 0.68 19.53 11.76
N ASN A 271 1.27 18.55 12.45
CA ASN A 271 2.49 18.76 13.23
C ASN A 271 3.69 18.95 12.29
N LYS A 272 4.64 19.80 12.74
CA LYS A 272 5.98 19.93 12.19
C LYS A 272 6.98 19.34 13.16
#